data_AF-A0A971S024-F1
#
_entry.id   AF-A0A971S024-F1
#
_cell.length_a   1.000
_cell.length_b   1.000
_cell.length_c   1.000
_cell.angle_alpha   90.00
_cell.angle_beta   90.00
_cell.angle_gamma   90.00
#
_symmetry.space_group_name_H-M   'P 1'
#
loop_
_entity.id
_entity.type
_entity.pdbx_description
1 polymer ?
#
loop_
_entity_poly.entity_id
_entity_poly.type
_entity_poly.pdbx_seq_one_letter_code
_entity_poly.pdbx_strand_id
1 'polypeptide(L)'
;MKPIRITQHIYKVGGSTLSDIRDGAVYLIDLGALILVDSGAGIGFAQIVRNIASLGFSPDRISTVILTHCHMDHVGGAAQFRFHFGSDIVMHALDAEIVEQGDQYMSAAFCFNISLVPFLVDVKLSGDEEILRFGSSTINCLHTPGHTAGSISVYLDIDEKRVLFCQDIGAPLLEEFKCDPIAWRNSTDKLMALEADILCEGHAGVYRPKARVRAYIEHSIKSHGFTL
;
A
#
# COMPACT_ATOMS: atom_id res chain seq x y z
N MET A 1 -16.16 10.88 5.76
CA MET A 1 -16.54 9.82 6.74
C MET A 1 -15.48 9.73 7.82
N LYS A 2 -15.75 9.09 8.97
CA LYS A 2 -14.73 8.92 10.02
C LYS A 2 -13.70 7.85 9.59
N PRO A 3 -12.43 7.97 10.01
CA PRO A 3 -11.44 6.92 9.79
C PRO A 3 -11.88 5.58 10.40
N ILE A 4 -11.47 4.48 9.80
CA ILE A 4 -11.91 3.14 10.22
C ILE A 4 -10.81 2.50 11.06
N ARG A 5 -11.11 2.20 12.33
CA ARG A 5 -10.20 1.46 13.21
C ARG A 5 -10.23 -0.03 12.85
N ILE A 6 -9.08 -0.61 12.51
CA ILE A 6 -8.93 -2.01 12.14
C ILE A 6 -8.47 -2.81 13.35
N THR A 7 -7.36 -2.40 13.97
CA THR A 7 -6.88 -2.90 15.27
C THR A 7 -6.70 -1.73 16.23
N GLN A 8 -6.09 -1.96 17.39
CA GLN A 8 -5.70 -0.84 18.25
C GLN A 8 -4.51 -0.02 17.72
N HIS A 9 -3.78 -0.56 16.74
CA HIS A 9 -2.60 0.05 16.14
C HIS A 9 -2.79 0.42 14.66
N ILE A 10 -3.82 -0.09 14.00
CA ILE A 10 -3.97 0.01 12.54
C ILE A 10 -5.31 0.64 12.18
N TYR A 11 -5.28 1.60 11.25
CA TYR A 11 -6.42 2.41 10.85
C TYR A 11 -6.44 2.60 9.34
N LYS A 12 -7.63 2.61 8.71
CA LYS A 12 -7.81 3.14 7.36
C LYS A 12 -8.11 4.63 7.45
N VAL A 13 -7.21 5.45 6.91
CA VAL A 13 -7.25 6.92 7.00
C VAL A 13 -7.48 7.61 5.66
N GLY A 14 -7.41 6.87 4.55
CA GLY A 14 -7.71 7.36 3.20
C GLY A 14 -8.33 6.28 2.31
N GLY A 15 -8.77 6.72 1.13
CA GLY A 15 -9.39 5.91 0.09
C GLY A 15 -10.62 6.60 -0.52
N SER A 16 -11.13 6.02 -1.60
CA SER A 16 -12.25 6.50 -2.44
C SER A 16 -13.48 7.03 -1.71
N THR A 17 -13.73 6.57 -0.48
CA THR A 17 -14.87 6.97 0.34
C THR A 17 -14.48 7.79 1.58
N LEU A 18 -13.20 7.89 1.91
CA LEU A 18 -12.67 8.53 3.13
C LEU A 18 -11.94 9.86 2.88
N SER A 19 -11.28 10.01 1.72
CA SER A 19 -10.44 11.18 1.42
C SER A 19 -10.75 11.82 0.07
N ASP A 20 -10.61 11.09 -1.03
CA ASP A 20 -10.97 11.51 -2.38
C ASP A 20 -11.35 10.29 -3.22
N ILE A 21 -12.28 10.43 -4.16
CA ILE A 21 -12.80 9.31 -4.99
C ILE A 21 -11.72 8.59 -5.79
N ARG A 22 -10.60 9.26 -6.09
CA ARG A 22 -9.46 8.71 -6.83
C ARG A 22 -8.45 8.01 -5.95
N ASP A 23 -8.57 8.06 -4.63
CA ASP A 23 -7.58 7.47 -3.74
C ASP A 23 -7.75 5.95 -3.64
N GLY A 24 -6.63 5.23 -3.77
CA GLY A 24 -6.43 3.94 -3.17
C GLY A 24 -6.45 4.05 -1.63
N ALA A 25 -6.64 2.93 -0.95
CA ALA A 25 -6.71 2.87 0.49
C ALA A 25 -5.38 3.30 1.11
N VAL A 26 -5.46 4.20 2.10
CA VAL A 26 -4.30 4.62 2.87
C VAL A 26 -4.45 4.12 4.29
N TYR A 27 -3.43 3.43 4.78
CA TYR A 27 -3.44 2.84 6.12
C TYR A 27 -2.40 3.49 7.01
N LEU A 28 -2.77 3.75 8.27
CA LEU A 28 -1.90 4.23 9.32
C LEU A 28 -1.59 3.09 10.28
N ILE A 29 -0.31 2.91 10.60
CA ILE A 29 0.20 1.98 11.61
C ILE A 29 0.87 2.81 12.72
N ASP A 30 0.46 2.59 13.97
CA ASP A 30 1.06 3.17 15.17
C ASP A 30 1.92 2.14 15.91
N LEU A 31 3.23 2.31 15.79
CA LEU A 31 4.26 1.53 16.49
C LEU A 31 5.07 2.40 17.46
N GLY A 32 4.51 3.53 17.90
CA GLY A 32 5.26 4.60 18.58
C GLY A 32 5.91 5.58 17.59
N ALA A 33 6.32 5.11 16.41
CA ALA A 33 6.39 5.93 15.20
C ALA A 33 5.08 5.75 14.41
N LEU A 34 4.67 6.75 13.62
CA LEU A 34 3.53 6.62 12.71
C LEU A 34 4.04 6.31 11.30
N ILE A 35 3.51 5.24 10.72
CA ILE A 35 3.86 4.76 9.39
C ILE A 35 2.60 4.76 8.54
N LEU A 36 2.70 5.29 7.33
CA LEU A 36 1.68 5.14 6.32
C LEU A 36 2.02 4.00 5.36
N VAL A 37 1.01 3.23 4.99
CA VAL A 37 1.03 2.38 3.81
C VAL A 37 0.20 3.08 2.74
N ASP A 38 0.88 3.45 1.66
CA ASP A 38 0.44 4.34 0.57
C ASP A 38 0.05 5.76 1.01
N SER A 39 -0.32 6.58 0.02
CA SER A 39 -0.52 8.03 0.17
C SER A 39 -1.70 8.60 -0.62
N GLY A 40 -2.47 7.75 -1.31
CA GLY A 40 -3.59 8.19 -2.14
C GLY A 40 -3.13 8.86 -3.44
N ALA A 41 -4.05 9.52 -4.13
CA ALA A 41 -3.82 10.25 -5.37
C ALA A 41 -3.32 11.70 -5.17
N GLY A 42 -2.96 12.06 -3.94
CA GLY A 42 -2.47 13.40 -3.54
C GLY A 42 -3.56 14.45 -3.31
N ILE A 43 -4.66 14.42 -4.07
CA ILE A 43 -5.74 15.41 -3.90
C ILE A 43 -6.45 15.25 -2.55
N GLY A 44 -6.58 14.00 -2.07
CA GLY A 44 -7.12 13.67 -0.76
C GLY A 44 -6.19 14.00 0.43
N PHE A 45 -4.95 14.47 0.20
CA PHE A 45 -3.92 14.65 1.25
C PHE A 45 -4.44 15.39 2.49
N ALA A 46 -5.05 16.56 2.31
CA ALA A 46 -5.52 17.35 3.44
C ALA A 46 -6.62 16.63 4.25
N GLN A 47 -7.43 15.80 3.58
CA GLN A 47 -8.44 14.99 4.26
C GLN A 47 -7.80 13.80 4.99
N ILE A 48 -6.78 13.16 4.42
CA ILE A 48 -5.99 12.10 5.10
C ILE A 48 -5.34 12.66 6.37
N VAL A 49 -4.71 13.83 6.30
CA VAL A 49 -4.11 14.50 7.47
C VAL A 49 -5.16 14.81 8.55
N ARG A 50 -6.34 15.34 8.16
CA ARG A 50 -7.46 15.56 9.10
C ARG A 50 -7.96 14.26 9.73
N ASN A 51 -8.03 13.20 8.93
CA ASN A 51 -8.43 11.87 9.39
C ASN A 51 -7.46 11.36 10.47
N ILE A 52 -6.16 11.45 10.24
CA ILE A 52 -5.11 11.10 11.22
C ILE A 52 -5.25 11.94 12.50
N ALA A 53 -5.40 13.26 12.38
CA ALA A 53 -5.58 14.16 13.52
C ALA A 53 -6.85 13.82 14.34
N SER A 54 -7.94 13.45 13.67
CA SER A 54 -9.20 13.07 14.34
C SER A 54 -9.12 11.80 15.19
N LEU A 55 -8.10 10.97 14.94
CA LEU A 55 -7.78 9.79 15.76
C LEU A 55 -6.94 10.13 17.00
N GLY A 56 -6.55 11.40 17.17
CA GLY A 56 -5.71 11.87 18.27
C GLY A 56 -4.21 11.79 17.99
N PHE A 57 -3.81 11.46 16.76
CA PHE A 57 -2.41 11.43 16.35
C PHE A 57 -1.93 12.78 15.83
N SER A 58 -0.66 13.11 16.07
CA SER A 58 -0.03 14.26 15.41
C SER A 58 0.53 13.84 14.05
N PRO A 59 0.12 14.48 12.93
CA PRO A 59 0.67 14.20 11.60
C PRO A 59 2.20 14.41 11.51
N ASP A 60 2.79 15.28 12.32
CA ASP A 60 4.25 15.48 12.37
C ASP A 60 5.03 14.24 12.86
N ARG A 61 4.32 13.23 13.40
CA ARG A 61 4.92 11.95 13.81
C ARG A 61 4.92 10.92 12.70
N ILE A 62 4.40 11.23 11.51
CA ILE A 62 4.45 10.36 10.34
C ILE A 62 5.90 10.32 9.85
N SER A 63 6.66 9.33 10.32
CA SER A 63 8.07 9.20 10.01
C SER A 63 8.33 8.59 8.64
N THR A 64 7.40 7.77 8.15
CA THR A 64 7.63 6.91 6.99
C THR A 64 6.36 6.69 6.19
N VAL A 65 6.48 6.74 4.87
CA VAL A 65 5.44 6.33 3.92
C VAL A 65 5.99 5.17 3.09
N ILE A 66 5.41 3.99 3.27
CA ILE A 66 5.74 2.80 2.49
C ILE A 66 4.77 2.74 1.32
N LEU A 67 5.29 2.96 0.12
CA LEU A 67 4.55 2.89 -1.13
C LEU A 67 4.63 1.49 -1.70
N THR A 68 3.49 0.95 -2.02
CA THR A 68 3.40 -0.45 -2.40
C THR A 68 3.64 -0.72 -3.87
N HIS A 69 3.22 0.19 -4.74
CA HIS A 69 3.52 0.15 -6.16
C HIS A 69 3.33 1.55 -6.78
N CYS A 70 3.76 1.73 -8.04
CA CYS A 70 3.90 3.03 -8.69
C CYS A 70 2.61 3.70 -9.17
N HIS A 71 1.43 3.09 -9.01
CA HIS A 71 0.20 3.71 -9.51
C HIS A 71 -0.19 4.96 -8.72
N MET A 72 -0.71 5.93 -9.47
CA MET A 72 -0.90 7.32 -9.04
C MET A 72 -1.81 7.45 -7.84
N ASP A 73 -2.84 6.61 -7.76
CA ASP A 73 -3.80 6.51 -6.67
C ASP A 73 -3.23 5.96 -5.36
N HIS A 74 -2.00 5.45 -5.37
CA HIS A 74 -1.25 5.03 -4.18
C HIS A 74 -0.09 6.00 -3.85
N VAL A 75 0.57 6.57 -4.86
CA VAL A 75 1.80 7.35 -4.70
C VAL A 75 1.63 8.87 -4.75
N GLY A 76 0.48 9.35 -5.21
CA GLY A 76 0.26 10.76 -5.52
C GLY A 76 0.45 11.72 -4.33
N GLY A 77 0.25 11.24 -3.11
CA GLY A 77 0.46 12.04 -1.88
C GLY A 77 1.88 12.01 -1.32
N ALA A 78 2.77 11.15 -1.82
CA ALA A 78 4.08 10.88 -1.20
C ALA A 78 4.94 12.13 -1.05
N ALA A 79 5.03 12.94 -2.11
CA ALA A 79 5.79 14.19 -2.10
C ALA A 79 5.27 15.19 -1.04
N GLN A 80 3.95 15.20 -0.80
CA GLN A 80 3.33 16.09 0.20
C GLN A 80 3.67 15.65 1.62
N PHE A 81 3.65 14.35 1.91
CA PHE A 81 4.07 13.83 3.23
C PHE A 81 5.54 14.13 3.51
N ARG A 82 6.41 13.91 2.53
CA ARG A 82 7.83 14.29 2.62
C ARG A 82 8.01 15.78 2.87
N PHE A 83 7.33 16.63 2.09
CA PHE A 83 7.46 18.08 2.20
C PHE A 83 6.95 18.64 3.54
N HIS A 84 5.79 18.16 4.01
CA HIS A 84 5.15 18.72 5.20
C HIS A 84 5.66 18.11 6.52
N PHE A 85 6.05 16.84 6.52
CA PHE A 85 6.39 16.12 7.75
C PHE A 85 7.79 15.52 7.76
N GLY A 86 8.55 15.68 6.68
CA GLY A 86 9.90 15.09 6.56
C GLY A 86 9.89 13.56 6.53
N SER A 87 8.77 12.95 6.15
CA SER A 87 8.63 11.49 6.10
C SER A 87 9.57 10.88 5.05
N ASP A 88 10.25 9.79 5.42
CA ASP A 88 11.01 8.97 4.48
C ASP A 88 10.06 8.22 3.55
N ILE A 89 10.35 8.24 2.26
CA ILE A 89 9.60 7.49 1.25
C ILE A 89 10.30 6.16 0.97
N VAL A 90 9.59 5.06 1.18
CA VAL A 90 10.08 3.69 0.97
C VAL A 90 9.32 3.04 -0.17
N MET A 91 10.04 2.44 -1.12
CA MET A 91 9.44 1.74 -2.26
C MET A 91 10.42 0.71 -2.83
N HIS A 92 9.94 -0.27 -3.57
CA HIS A 92 10.81 -1.13 -4.35
C HIS A 92 11.50 -0.37 -5.50
N ALA A 93 12.77 -0.67 -5.75
CA ALA A 93 13.62 0.01 -6.71
C ALA A 93 13.07 -0.02 -8.15
N LEU A 94 12.41 -1.12 -8.53
CA LEU A 94 11.81 -1.28 -9.86
C LEU A 94 10.65 -0.30 -10.12
N ASP A 95 9.93 0.11 -9.07
CA ASP A 95 8.85 1.11 -9.19
C ASP A 95 9.34 2.52 -8.80
N ALA A 96 10.42 2.63 -8.04
CA ALA A 96 11.05 3.90 -7.70
C ALA A 96 11.49 4.67 -8.96
N GLU A 97 12.01 3.97 -9.99
CA GLU A 97 12.41 4.60 -11.25
C GLU A 97 11.24 5.31 -11.95
N ILE A 98 10.06 4.68 -11.96
CA ILE A 98 8.83 5.21 -12.57
C ILE A 98 8.43 6.54 -11.92
N VAL A 99 8.42 6.57 -10.59
CA VAL A 99 7.99 7.76 -9.83
C VAL A 99 9.04 8.87 -9.82
N GLU A 100 10.33 8.54 -9.85
CA GLU A 100 11.42 9.52 -9.91
C GLU A 100 11.54 10.19 -11.29
N GLN A 101 11.19 9.48 -12.36
CA GLN A 101 11.11 10.04 -13.71
C GLN A 101 9.78 10.76 -13.97
N GLY A 102 8.77 10.53 -13.13
CA GLY A 102 7.41 11.01 -13.34
C GLY A 102 6.78 10.44 -14.60
N ASP A 103 6.98 9.15 -14.85
CA ASP A 103 6.36 8.46 -15.98
C ASP A 103 4.83 8.44 -15.79
N GLN A 104 4.14 9.26 -16.59
CA GLN A 104 2.69 9.46 -16.48
C GLN A 104 1.88 8.23 -16.90
N TYR A 105 2.46 7.38 -17.75
CA TYR A 105 1.78 6.24 -18.32
C TYR A 105 1.91 5.04 -17.39
N MET A 106 3.14 4.69 -17.00
CA MET A 106 3.38 3.55 -16.11
C MET A 106 2.85 3.77 -14.69
N SER A 107 2.70 5.01 -14.25
CA SER A 107 2.00 5.34 -12.99
C SER A 107 0.47 5.37 -13.12
N ALA A 108 -0.10 5.09 -14.30
CA ALA A 108 -1.53 5.19 -14.55
C ALA A 108 -2.14 6.58 -14.23
N ALA A 109 -1.34 7.64 -14.16
CA ALA A 109 -1.79 8.97 -13.72
C ALA A 109 -2.91 9.53 -14.62
N PHE A 110 -2.84 9.22 -15.93
CA PHE A 110 -3.88 9.60 -16.90
C PHE A 110 -5.26 9.01 -16.58
N CYS A 111 -5.35 7.83 -15.97
CA CYS A 111 -6.61 7.20 -15.57
C CYS A 111 -7.38 8.04 -14.55
N PHE A 112 -6.67 8.85 -13.77
CA PHE A 112 -7.23 9.71 -12.72
C PHE A 112 -7.35 11.17 -13.14
N ASN A 113 -6.91 11.52 -14.36
CA ASN A 113 -6.77 12.88 -14.85
C ASN A 113 -5.94 13.75 -13.87
N ILE A 114 -4.86 13.18 -13.34
CA ILE A 114 -3.86 13.82 -12.49
C ILE A 114 -2.49 13.67 -13.17
N SER A 115 -1.58 14.60 -12.94
CA SER A 115 -0.18 14.44 -13.33
C SER A 115 0.65 14.00 -12.14
N LEU A 116 1.45 12.95 -12.33
CA LEU A 116 2.45 12.55 -11.34
C LEU A 116 3.56 13.61 -11.33
N VAL A 117 3.73 14.27 -10.18
CA VAL A 117 4.91 15.11 -9.94
C VAL A 117 6.04 14.19 -9.48
N PRO A 118 7.19 14.16 -10.17
CA PRO A 118 8.29 13.30 -9.76
C PRO A 118 8.75 13.59 -8.33
N PHE A 119 9.09 12.53 -7.60
CA PHE A 119 9.64 12.63 -6.25
C PHE A 119 10.72 11.58 -6.02
N LEU A 120 11.65 11.88 -5.12
CA LEU A 120 12.74 10.98 -4.76
C LEU A 120 12.27 9.93 -3.74
N VAL A 121 12.71 8.68 -3.93
CA VAL A 121 12.53 7.60 -2.96
C VAL A 121 13.78 7.52 -2.08
N ASP A 122 13.60 7.65 -0.76
CA ASP A 122 14.69 7.70 0.21
C ASP A 122 15.24 6.30 0.53
N VAL A 123 14.38 5.29 0.56
CA VAL A 123 14.76 3.88 0.78
C VAL A 123 14.23 3.03 -0.37
N LYS A 124 15.14 2.49 -1.18
CA LYS A 124 14.84 1.62 -2.31
C LYS A 124 15.07 0.16 -1.95
N LEU A 125 13.98 -0.59 -1.80
CA LEU A 125 14.03 -2.03 -1.58
C LEU A 125 14.40 -2.75 -2.88
N SER A 126 15.11 -3.86 -2.78
CA SER A 126 15.57 -4.66 -3.93
C SER A 126 15.61 -6.16 -3.66
N GLY A 127 15.44 -6.60 -2.40
CA GLY A 127 15.39 -7.99 -2.02
C GLY A 127 13.99 -8.60 -2.14
N ASP A 128 13.93 -9.94 -2.15
CA ASP A 128 12.67 -10.69 -2.12
C ASP A 128 11.85 -10.39 -0.86
N GLU A 129 12.53 -10.17 0.27
CA GLU A 129 11.94 -9.74 1.54
C GLU A 129 12.94 -8.87 2.31
N GLU A 130 12.49 -7.72 2.78
CA GLU A 130 13.29 -6.78 3.57
C GLU A 130 12.53 -6.32 4.81
N ILE A 131 13.25 -5.99 5.87
CA ILE A 131 12.67 -5.68 7.19
C ILE A 131 13.00 -4.24 7.57
N LEU A 132 11.96 -3.43 7.73
CA LEU A 132 12.04 -2.09 8.31
C LEU A 132 11.84 -2.16 9.82
N ARG A 133 12.68 -1.46 10.58
CA ARG A 133 12.69 -1.51 12.06
C ARG A 133 12.19 -0.20 12.66
N PHE A 134 11.25 -0.29 13.59
CA PHE A 134 10.66 0.84 14.31
C PHE A 134 10.68 0.53 15.81
N GLY A 135 11.77 0.94 16.49
CA GLY A 135 12.01 0.55 17.88
C GLY A 135 12.15 -0.97 18.00
N SER A 136 11.31 -1.60 18.83
CA SER A 136 11.24 -3.07 18.97
C SER A 136 10.32 -3.74 17.95
N SER A 137 9.56 -2.98 17.18
CA SER A 137 8.63 -3.49 16.17
C SER A 137 9.28 -3.55 14.79
N THR A 138 8.77 -4.44 13.94
CA THR A 138 9.26 -4.62 12.57
C THR A 138 8.11 -4.67 11.59
N ILE A 139 8.35 -4.13 10.41
CA ILE A 139 7.47 -4.25 9.24
C ILE A 139 8.26 -5.00 8.17
N ASN A 140 7.68 -6.09 7.65
CA ASN A 140 8.25 -6.85 6.56
C ASN A 140 7.68 -6.34 5.23
N CYS A 141 8.56 -6.12 4.27
CA CYS A 141 8.24 -5.72 2.90
C CYS A 141 8.61 -6.88 1.98
N LEU A 142 7.60 -7.58 1.49
CA LEU A 142 7.73 -8.75 0.62
C LEU A 142 7.56 -8.31 -0.84
N HIS A 143 8.54 -8.62 -1.69
CA HIS A 143 8.41 -8.38 -3.13
C HIS A 143 7.36 -9.31 -3.74
N THR A 144 6.30 -8.70 -4.25
CA THR A 144 5.14 -9.36 -4.83
C THR A 144 4.84 -8.81 -6.22
N PRO A 145 5.76 -9.00 -7.19
CA PRO A 145 5.60 -8.49 -8.55
C PRO A 145 4.39 -9.12 -9.24
N GLY A 146 3.91 -8.43 -10.27
CA GLY A 146 2.91 -8.93 -11.19
C GLY A 146 1.84 -7.90 -11.54
N HIS A 147 1.35 -7.14 -10.56
CA HIS A 147 0.53 -5.96 -10.86
C HIS A 147 1.42 -4.83 -11.40
N THR A 148 2.53 -4.57 -10.72
CA THR A 148 3.69 -3.84 -11.27
C THR A 148 4.96 -4.67 -11.05
N ALA A 149 6.06 -4.29 -11.72
CA ALA A 149 7.35 -4.98 -11.53
C ALA A 149 7.91 -4.79 -10.11
N GLY A 150 7.69 -3.63 -9.50
CA GLY A 150 8.13 -3.31 -8.13
C GLY A 150 7.04 -3.42 -7.07
N SER A 151 5.92 -4.08 -7.35
CA SER A 151 4.86 -4.27 -6.34
C SER A 151 5.41 -4.97 -5.10
N ILE A 152 5.10 -4.43 -3.92
CA ILE A 152 5.37 -5.04 -2.62
C ILE A 152 4.09 -5.23 -1.83
N SER A 153 4.08 -6.28 -1.02
CA SER A 153 3.11 -6.48 0.04
C SER A 153 3.78 -6.26 1.37
N VAL A 154 3.09 -5.59 2.28
CA VAL A 154 3.62 -5.22 3.60
C VAL A 154 2.92 -6.06 4.65
N TYR A 155 3.65 -6.62 5.62
CA TYR A 155 3.01 -7.30 6.73
C TYR A 155 3.77 -7.14 8.05
N LEU A 156 3.03 -7.26 9.15
CA LEU A 156 3.57 -7.26 10.50
C LEU A 156 2.74 -8.15 11.41
N ASP A 157 3.39 -8.65 12.45
CA ASP A 157 2.74 -9.39 13.53
C ASP A 157 2.54 -8.45 14.72
N ILE A 158 1.29 -8.25 15.12
CA ILE A 158 0.90 -7.35 16.22
C ILE A 158 -0.33 -7.88 16.94
N ASP A 159 -0.34 -7.80 18.28
CA ASP A 159 -1.40 -8.38 19.12
C ASP A 159 -1.72 -9.85 18.78
N GLU A 160 -0.68 -10.67 18.59
CA GLU A 160 -0.76 -12.09 18.21
C GLU A 160 -1.45 -12.34 16.85
N LYS A 161 -1.57 -11.31 16.01
CA LYS A 161 -2.18 -11.39 14.68
C LYS A 161 -1.22 -10.93 13.61
N ARG A 162 -1.22 -11.66 12.50
CA ARG A 162 -0.58 -11.21 11.27
C ARG A 162 -1.52 -10.30 10.49
N VAL A 163 -1.08 -9.08 10.22
CA VAL A 163 -1.80 -8.12 9.38
C VAL A 163 -1.04 -7.91 8.09
N LEU A 164 -1.72 -8.16 6.97
CA LEU A 164 -1.20 -8.07 5.62
C LEU A 164 -1.84 -6.88 4.89
N PHE A 165 -1.02 -6.06 4.26
CA PHE A 165 -1.38 -5.04 3.29
C PHE A 165 -0.91 -5.53 1.92
N CYS A 166 -1.82 -6.13 1.16
CA CYS A 166 -1.52 -6.75 -0.13
C CYS A 166 -2.05 -5.94 -1.32
N GLN A 167 -2.62 -4.76 -1.05
CA GLN A 167 -2.94 -3.78 -2.07
C GLN A 167 -3.85 -4.33 -3.15
N ASP A 168 -3.35 -4.44 -4.38
CA ASP A 168 -4.13 -4.55 -5.60
C ASP A 168 -4.12 -5.96 -6.17
N ILE A 169 -4.03 -6.97 -5.31
CA ILE A 169 -4.20 -8.37 -5.75
C ILE A 169 -5.61 -8.62 -6.32
N GLY A 170 -6.61 -7.79 -6.00
CA GLY A 170 -7.93 -7.85 -6.63
C GLY A 170 -8.04 -7.05 -7.93
N ALA A 171 -7.05 -6.20 -8.25
CA ALA A 171 -7.10 -5.31 -9.40
C ALA A 171 -6.81 -6.06 -10.71
N PRO A 172 -7.33 -5.58 -11.86
CA PRO A 172 -7.06 -6.17 -13.15
C PRO A 172 -5.56 -6.21 -13.49
N LEU A 173 -5.12 -7.28 -14.16
CA LEU A 173 -3.79 -7.39 -14.74
C LEU A 173 -3.83 -6.95 -16.20
N LEU A 174 -3.36 -5.72 -16.46
CA LEU A 174 -3.45 -5.08 -17.77
C LEU A 174 -2.08 -5.07 -18.46
N GLU A 175 -2.01 -5.59 -19.68
CA GLU A 175 -0.79 -5.60 -20.49
C GLU A 175 -0.22 -4.19 -20.70
N GLU A 176 -1.10 -3.19 -20.74
CA GLU A 176 -0.72 -1.78 -20.91
C GLU A 176 0.19 -1.26 -19.79
N PHE A 177 0.06 -1.81 -18.56
CA PHE A 177 0.92 -1.50 -17.42
C PHE A 177 2.03 -2.54 -17.21
N LYS A 178 2.27 -3.39 -18.23
CA LYS A 178 3.26 -4.47 -18.19
C LYS A 178 3.05 -5.42 -17.00
N CYS A 179 1.80 -5.64 -16.62
CA CYS A 179 1.48 -6.66 -15.61
C CYS A 179 2.01 -8.03 -16.07
N ASP A 180 2.51 -8.82 -15.12
CA ASP A 180 2.99 -10.18 -15.34
C ASP A 180 2.10 -11.16 -14.55
N PRO A 181 1.15 -11.85 -15.21
CA PRO A 181 0.25 -12.79 -14.55
C PRO A 181 0.95 -13.98 -13.89
N ILE A 182 2.10 -14.42 -14.40
CA ILE A 182 2.84 -15.55 -13.83
C ILE A 182 3.55 -15.10 -12.56
N ALA A 183 4.23 -13.95 -12.60
CA ALA A 183 4.81 -13.34 -11.41
C ALA A 183 3.73 -13.05 -10.36
N TRP A 184 2.59 -12.50 -10.78
CA TRP A 184 1.44 -12.24 -9.90
C TRP A 184 0.95 -13.53 -9.23
N ARG A 185 0.82 -14.63 -9.98
CA ARG A 185 0.40 -15.91 -9.41
C ARG A 185 1.40 -16.43 -8.38
N ASN A 186 2.71 -16.38 -8.67
CA ASN A 186 3.75 -16.75 -7.70
C ASN A 186 3.69 -15.88 -6.44
N SER A 187 3.42 -14.57 -6.60
CA SER A 187 3.22 -13.65 -5.49
C SER A 187 2.03 -14.05 -4.62
N THR A 188 0.90 -14.42 -5.22
CA THR A 188 -0.27 -14.88 -4.45
C THR A 188 -0.02 -16.17 -3.66
N ASP A 189 0.88 -17.07 -4.13
CA ASP A 189 1.30 -18.23 -3.32
C ASP A 189 2.08 -17.81 -2.08
N LYS A 190 3.02 -16.87 -2.21
CA LYS A 190 3.74 -16.29 -1.07
C LYS A 190 2.75 -15.68 -0.06
N LEU A 191 1.76 -14.92 -0.54
CA LEU A 191 0.75 -14.28 0.30
C LEU A 191 -0.16 -15.29 1.01
N MET A 192 -0.54 -16.37 0.32
CA MET A 192 -1.32 -17.45 0.93
C MET A 192 -0.54 -18.15 2.06
N ALA A 193 0.77 -18.36 1.85
CA ALA A 193 1.65 -19.00 2.82
C ALA A 193 1.88 -18.16 4.09
N LEU A 194 1.64 -16.85 4.05
CA LEU A 194 1.71 -15.99 5.25
C LEU A 194 0.64 -16.33 6.29
N GLU A 195 -0.48 -16.95 5.88
CA GLU A 195 -1.61 -17.26 6.74
C GLU A 195 -2.10 -16.06 7.57
N ALA A 196 -2.23 -14.90 6.93
CA ALA A 196 -2.60 -13.66 7.62
C ALA A 196 -4.00 -13.71 8.26
N ASP A 197 -4.14 -13.11 9.45
CA ASP A 197 -5.41 -13.04 10.17
C ASP A 197 -6.30 -11.90 9.69
N ILE A 198 -5.67 -10.82 9.21
CA ILE A 198 -6.30 -9.61 8.69
C ILE A 198 -5.61 -9.23 7.38
N LEU A 199 -6.40 -8.97 6.35
CA LEU A 199 -5.93 -8.42 5.07
C LEU A 199 -6.56 -7.04 4.84
N CYS A 200 -5.71 -6.08 4.51
CA CYS A 200 -6.03 -4.70 4.19
C CYS A 200 -5.73 -4.47 2.69
N GLU A 201 -6.76 -4.14 1.91
CA GLU A 201 -6.73 -4.12 0.45
C GLU A 201 -6.81 -2.69 -0.11
N GLY A 202 -6.18 -2.43 -1.26
CA GLY A 202 -6.04 -1.11 -1.88
C GLY A 202 -7.37 -0.49 -2.33
N HIS A 203 -8.27 -1.27 -2.93
CA HIS A 203 -9.55 -0.78 -3.47
C HIS A 203 -10.78 -1.45 -2.89
N ALA A 204 -10.60 -2.56 -2.19
CA ALA A 204 -11.65 -3.35 -1.60
C ALA A 204 -11.76 -3.11 -0.08
N GLY A 205 -12.11 -4.17 0.63
CA GLY A 205 -12.40 -4.14 2.06
C GLY A 205 -11.21 -4.51 2.94
N VAL A 206 -11.52 -4.62 4.24
CA VAL A 206 -10.65 -5.29 5.20
C VAL A 206 -11.24 -6.67 5.47
N TYR A 207 -10.46 -7.71 5.25
CA TYR A 207 -10.89 -9.10 5.36
C TYR A 207 -10.35 -9.72 6.63
N ARG A 208 -11.25 -10.31 7.41
CA ARG A 208 -10.98 -11.05 8.65
C ARG A 208 -12.20 -11.89 9.01
N PRO A 209 -12.06 -13.04 9.69
CA PRO A 209 -10.81 -13.66 10.18
C PRO A 209 -9.99 -14.33 9.04
N LYS A 210 -8.91 -15.05 9.39
CA LYS A 210 -8.02 -15.80 8.47
C LYS A 210 -8.74 -16.56 7.36
N ALA A 211 -9.87 -17.21 7.63
CA ALA A 211 -10.66 -17.91 6.61
C ALA A 211 -11.20 -16.99 5.50
N ARG A 212 -11.58 -15.74 5.84
CA ARG A 212 -12.00 -14.74 4.84
C ARG A 212 -10.83 -14.13 4.09
N VAL A 213 -9.66 -14.01 4.74
CA VAL A 213 -8.42 -13.60 4.07
C VAL A 213 -8.07 -14.63 2.98
N ARG A 214 -8.04 -15.91 3.35
CA ARG A 214 -7.85 -17.01 2.41
C ARG A 214 -8.85 -16.99 1.26
N ALA A 215 -10.14 -16.89 1.59
CA ALA A 215 -11.20 -16.86 0.58
C ALA A 215 -11.06 -15.67 -0.40
N TYR A 216 -10.57 -14.52 0.08
CA TYR A 216 -10.31 -13.37 -0.78
C TYR A 216 -9.18 -13.66 -1.77
N ILE A 217 -8.03 -14.14 -1.29
CA ILE A 217 -6.89 -14.47 -2.16
C ILE A 217 -7.27 -15.57 -3.17
N GLU A 218 -7.99 -16.60 -2.74
CA GLU A 218 -8.49 -17.66 -3.63
C GLU A 218 -9.48 -17.12 -4.68
N HIS A 219 -10.32 -16.16 -4.29
CA HIS A 219 -11.22 -15.50 -5.23
C HIS A 219 -10.44 -14.70 -6.27
N SER A 220 -9.44 -13.91 -5.85
CA SER A 220 -8.57 -13.16 -6.76
C SER A 220 -7.85 -14.09 -7.74
N ILE A 221 -7.33 -15.25 -7.28
CA ILE A 221 -6.66 -16.23 -8.15
C ILE A 221 -7.64 -16.74 -9.23
N LYS A 222 -8.86 -17.11 -8.82
CA LYS A 222 -9.89 -17.62 -9.74
C LYS A 222 -10.38 -16.54 -10.71
N SER A 223 -10.57 -15.30 -10.26
CA SER A 223 -11.03 -14.20 -11.11
C SER A 223 -10.02 -13.84 -12.20
N HIS A 224 -8.75 -14.12 -11.97
CA HIS A 224 -7.66 -13.97 -12.95
C HIS A 224 -7.43 -15.23 -13.82
N GLY A 225 -8.31 -16.23 -13.74
CA GLY A 225 -8.29 -17.41 -14.60
C GLY A 225 -7.29 -18.50 -14.18
N PHE A 226 -6.71 -18.40 -12.99
CA PHE A 226 -5.79 -19.40 -12.46
C PHE A 226 -6.52 -20.47 -11.64
N THR A 227 -5.99 -21.69 -11.66
CA THR A 227 -6.40 -22.77 -10.75
C THR A 227 -5.71 -22.61 -9.40
N LEU A 228 -6.39 -23.05 -8.32
CA LEU A 228 -5.82 -23.13 -6.98
C LEU A 228 -4.77 -24.24 -6.87
#